data_AF-A0A0P0XC32-F1
#
_entry.id   AF-A0A0P0XC32-F1
#
_cell.length_a   1.000
_cell.length_b   1.000
_cell.length_c   1.000
_cell.angle_alpha   90.00
_cell.angle_beta   90.00
_cell.angle_gamma   90.00
#
_symmetry.space_group_name_H-M   'P 1'
#
loop_
_entity.id
_entity.type
_entity.pdbx_description
1 polymer ?
#
loop_
_entity_poly.entity_id
_entity_poly.type
_entity_poly.pdbx_seq_one_letter_code
_entity_poly.pdbx_strand_id
1 'polypeptide(L)'
;MLSGCTVSSLAARFAFFPPEPATYAVRKDEACGGGGRLVASGVPRDAAVDVLLVDTRKGSKVVAFYLRNPAARLTVLYSHGNAADLGQLYDLFVQLKVNLKVNLMGYDYSGYGASTGKPSEENTYADIEAVYQCLETEYGISQEDLILYGQSVGSGPTLHLASRLPRLRGVVLHSAILSGLRVVCHVNFTFCFDIYKNVKKIKKVKSPVLVIHGTDDDVVNWSHGNELWKLAREPYDPLWIKGGGHCNLELYPDFIRHLSKFIREMENITTKTRLKKIRQSLQPAPKKVHHRASTGTTTTFTTNCCCRIRVRKPSCRCPGCNLSCGCCSGLMSCFSSRLFKCSTCFSSCSCRGCFKCPTCFSFSCSCCRSCLKCPTFKCCCCGSCRDEQ
;
A
#
# COMPACT_ATOMS: atom_id res chain seq x y z
N MET A 1 25.44 43.60 17.60
CA MET A 1 25.05 42.49 16.71
C MET A 1 25.63 41.20 17.26
N LEU A 2 24.91 40.52 18.15
CA LEU A 2 25.25 39.16 18.60
C LEU A 2 24.38 38.22 17.77
N SER A 3 24.93 37.77 16.65
CA SER A 3 24.30 36.81 15.74
C SER A 3 24.09 35.48 16.48
N GLY A 4 22.82 35.07 16.56
CA GLY A 4 22.38 33.90 17.30
C GLY A 4 23.08 32.61 16.86
N CYS A 5 23.95 32.08 17.70
CA CYS A 5 24.21 30.65 17.74
C CYS A 5 22.92 29.98 18.21
N THR A 6 22.11 29.50 17.27
CA THR A 6 20.95 28.67 17.60
C THR A 6 21.45 27.40 18.27
N VAL A 7 20.76 26.92 19.30
CA VAL A 7 21.07 25.68 20.04
C VAL A 7 21.26 24.49 19.10
N SER A 8 20.58 24.49 17.95
CA SER A 8 20.73 23.51 16.86
C SER A 8 22.17 23.44 16.29
N SER A 9 22.85 24.58 16.13
CA SER A 9 24.23 24.62 15.61
C SER A 9 25.27 24.02 16.58
N LEU A 10 25.06 24.21 17.89
CA LEU A 10 25.89 23.61 18.94
C LEU A 10 25.62 22.11 19.05
N ALA A 11 24.35 21.70 19.06
CA ALA A 11 23.97 20.29 19.08
C ALA A 11 24.55 19.51 17.89
N ALA A 12 24.55 20.10 16.70
CA ALA A 12 25.13 19.49 15.50
C ALA A 12 26.64 19.18 15.67
N ARG A 13 27.42 20.07 16.29
CA ARG A 13 28.86 19.85 16.50
C ARG A 13 29.20 18.68 17.44
N PHE A 14 28.25 18.24 18.25
CA PHE A 14 28.40 17.08 19.14
C PHE A 14 27.69 15.82 18.61
N ALA A 15 26.90 15.95 17.55
CA ALA A 15 26.10 14.86 17.00
C ALA A 15 26.66 14.29 15.69
N PHE A 16 27.47 15.07 14.96
CA PHE A 16 27.99 14.67 13.64
C PHE A 16 29.51 14.69 13.63
N PHE A 17 30.10 13.54 13.30
CA PHE A 17 31.55 13.34 13.24
C PHE A 17 31.91 12.79 11.86
N PRO A 18 31.85 13.59 10.78
CA PRO A 18 32.26 13.13 9.46
C PRO A 18 33.73 12.65 9.48
N PRO A 19 34.11 11.63 8.67
CA PRO A 19 35.51 11.26 8.52
C PRO A 19 36.37 12.43 8.01
N GLU A 20 37.49 12.69 8.67
CA GLU A 20 38.47 13.71 8.28
C GLU A 20 39.89 13.09 8.17
N PRO A 21 40.50 13.05 6.97
CA PRO A 21 39.92 13.43 5.67
C PRO A 21 38.85 12.43 5.20
N ALA A 22 38.01 12.88 4.26
CA ALA A 22 37.07 12.00 3.55
C ALA A 22 37.80 10.82 2.90
N THR A 23 37.18 9.63 2.88
CA THR A 23 37.83 8.43 2.35
C THR A 23 37.83 8.34 0.83
N TYR A 24 37.07 9.22 0.17
CA TYR A 24 37.01 9.31 -1.28
C TYR A 24 36.88 10.76 -1.76
N ALA A 25 37.22 10.98 -3.04
CA ALA A 25 37.05 12.24 -3.74
C ALA A 25 36.25 12.03 -5.03
N VAL A 26 35.42 13.01 -5.39
CA VAL A 26 34.64 13.00 -6.63
C VAL A 26 35.36 13.80 -7.72
N ARG A 27 35.45 13.23 -8.92
CA ARG A 27 36.04 13.86 -10.10
C ARG A 27 35.19 13.60 -11.34
N LYS A 28 35.34 14.42 -12.38
CA LYS A 28 34.78 14.13 -13.69
C LYS A 28 35.61 13.05 -14.38
N ASP A 29 34.97 12.11 -15.06
CA ASP A 29 35.66 11.07 -15.80
C ASP A 29 36.18 11.61 -17.13
N GLU A 30 37.49 11.84 -17.19
CA GLU A 30 38.17 12.35 -18.39
C GLU A 30 38.32 11.29 -19.48
N ALA A 31 38.20 9.99 -19.14
CA ALA A 31 38.32 8.89 -20.10
C ALA A 31 37.08 8.78 -21.02
N CYS A 32 35.92 9.30 -20.60
CA CYS A 32 34.66 9.23 -21.33
C CYS A 32 34.39 10.49 -22.17
N GLY A 33 35.39 10.97 -22.93
CA GLY A 33 35.23 11.89 -24.07
C GLY A 33 34.20 13.02 -23.89
N GLY A 34 34.27 13.78 -22.79
CA GLY A 34 33.44 14.98 -22.56
C GLY A 34 32.05 14.74 -21.95
N GLY A 35 31.67 13.50 -21.63
CA GLY A 35 30.30 13.13 -21.18
C GLY A 35 29.91 13.53 -19.75
N GLY A 36 30.72 14.27 -19.00
CA GLY A 36 30.34 14.84 -17.69
C GLY A 36 30.05 13.84 -16.56
N ARG A 37 30.21 12.52 -16.80
CA ARG A 37 30.00 11.48 -15.78
C ARG A 37 30.97 11.66 -14.61
N LEU A 38 30.46 11.55 -13.39
CA LEU A 38 31.29 11.62 -12.18
C LEU A 38 31.80 10.23 -11.79
N VAL A 39 32.98 10.20 -11.18
CA VAL A 39 33.61 9.02 -10.59
C VAL A 39 34.12 9.35 -9.19
N ALA A 40 34.13 8.36 -8.32
CA ALA A 40 34.67 8.45 -6.97
C ALA A 40 35.99 7.66 -6.87
N SER A 41 37.00 8.21 -6.21
CA SER A 41 38.26 7.49 -5.95
C SER A 41 38.02 6.29 -5.03
N GLY A 42 38.71 5.18 -5.26
CA GLY A 42 38.54 3.95 -4.46
C GLY A 42 37.28 3.14 -4.81
N VAL A 43 36.35 3.70 -5.59
CA VAL A 43 35.19 2.99 -6.12
C VAL A 43 35.52 2.44 -7.52
N PRO A 44 35.34 1.13 -7.77
CA PRO A 44 35.52 0.55 -9.10
C PRO A 44 34.70 1.27 -10.16
N ARG A 45 35.30 1.47 -11.34
CA ARG A 45 34.61 2.03 -12.51
C ARG A 45 33.68 0.99 -13.11
N ASP A 46 32.49 0.89 -12.53
CA ASP A 46 31.43 -0.01 -12.98
C ASP A 46 30.31 0.78 -13.68
N ALA A 47 29.82 0.31 -14.82
CA ALA A 47 28.66 0.89 -15.51
C ALA A 47 27.36 0.75 -14.70
N ALA A 48 27.33 -0.16 -13.73
CA ALA A 48 26.22 -0.32 -12.80
C ALA A 48 26.23 0.69 -11.63
N VAL A 49 27.23 1.57 -11.55
CA VAL A 49 27.33 2.58 -10.48
C VAL A 49 27.29 3.99 -11.07
N ASP A 50 26.33 4.79 -10.61
CA ASP A 50 26.33 6.23 -10.85
C ASP A 50 26.84 6.96 -9.60
N VAL A 51 27.74 7.92 -9.81
CA VAL A 51 28.12 8.91 -8.80
C VAL A 51 27.42 10.21 -9.16
N LEU A 52 26.70 10.78 -8.20
CA LEU A 52 25.85 11.95 -8.40
C LEU A 52 26.27 13.07 -7.46
N LEU A 53 26.05 14.32 -7.90
CA LEU A 53 26.06 15.52 -7.06
C LEU A 53 24.66 16.11 -7.10
N VAL A 54 23.94 16.02 -5.97
CA VAL A 54 22.55 16.43 -5.85
C VAL A 54 22.45 17.75 -5.10
N ASP A 55 21.81 18.73 -5.71
CA ASP A 55 21.54 20.03 -5.10
C ASP A 55 20.43 19.93 -4.04
N THR A 56 20.68 20.47 -2.85
CA THR A 56 19.70 20.50 -1.77
C THR A 56 19.04 21.87 -1.66
N ARG A 57 17.80 21.91 -1.17
CA ARG A 57 17.08 23.18 -0.92
C ARG A 57 17.78 24.14 0.06
N LYS A 58 18.80 23.66 0.78
CA LYS A 58 19.61 24.44 1.73
C LYS A 58 20.89 24.99 1.09
N GLY A 59 21.08 24.80 -0.23
CA GLY A 59 22.20 25.30 -1.01
C GLY A 59 23.48 24.47 -0.91
N SER A 60 23.40 23.28 -0.29
CA SER A 60 24.52 22.33 -0.25
C SER A 60 24.42 21.37 -1.44
N LYS A 61 25.53 20.74 -1.80
CA LYS A 61 25.58 19.66 -2.80
C LYS A 61 26.00 18.39 -2.09
N VAL A 62 25.14 17.38 -2.11
CA VAL A 62 25.41 16.08 -1.49
C VAL A 62 25.77 15.05 -2.55
N VAL A 63 26.74 14.20 -2.21
CA VAL A 63 27.13 13.09 -3.07
C VAL A 63 26.19 11.91 -2.84
N ALA A 64 25.79 11.24 -3.92
CA ALA A 64 25.04 10.00 -3.86
C ALA A 64 25.62 8.94 -4.80
N PHE A 65 25.62 7.69 -4.35
CA PHE A 65 25.98 6.52 -5.14
C PHE A 65 24.73 5.69 -5.42
N TYR A 66 24.41 5.52 -6.71
CA TYR A 66 23.35 4.64 -7.16
C TYR A 66 23.90 3.36 -7.75
N LEU A 67 23.67 2.25 -7.07
CA LEU A 67 24.10 0.93 -7.50
C LEU A 67 22.91 0.19 -8.12
N ARG A 68 22.96 -0.03 -9.44
CA ARG A 68 21.96 -0.77 -10.21
C ARG A 68 22.13 -2.27 -10.04
N ASN A 69 21.00 -2.95 -9.89
CA ASN A 69 20.88 -4.38 -10.06
C ASN A 69 19.81 -4.66 -11.13
N PRO A 70 20.16 -5.23 -12.29
CA PRO A 70 19.22 -5.49 -13.38
C PRO A 70 18.03 -6.37 -13.00
N ALA A 71 18.16 -7.20 -11.96
CA ALA A 71 17.10 -8.07 -11.47
C ALA A 71 16.22 -7.41 -10.39
N ALA A 72 16.54 -6.18 -9.97
CA ALA A 72 15.85 -5.52 -8.87
C ALA A 72 14.48 -4.97 -9.26
N ARG A 73 13.51 -5.20 -8.37
CA ARG A 73 12.18 -4.59 -8.45
C ARG A 73 11.97 -3.46 -7.46
N LEU A 74 12.80 -3.43 -6.41
CA LEU A 74 12.75 -2.43 -5.35
C LEU A 74 14.09 -1.69 -5.29
N THR A 75 14.02 -0.45 -4.83
CA THR A 75 15.18 0.37 -4.51
C THR A 75 15.23 0.63 -3.01
N VAL A 76 16.42 0.51 -2.43
CA VAL A 76 16.70 0.90 -1.05
C VAL A 76 17.39 2.27 -1.05
N LEU A 77 16.82 3.26 -0.37
CA LEU A 77 17.47 4.53 -0.06
C LEU A 77 18.08 4.45 1.35
N TYR A 78 19.41 4.46 1.42
CA TYR A 78 20.19 4.18 2.62
C TYR A 78 20.74 5.48 3.25
N SER A 79 20.25 5.82 4.44
CA SER A 79 20.81 6.85 5.33
C SER A 79 21.80 6.20 6.30
N HIS A 80 23.08 6.48 6.13
CA HIS A 80 24.15 5.83 6.89
C HIS A 80 24.29 6.32 8.34
N GLY A 81 25.07 5.56 9.13
CA GLY A 81 25.43 5.92 10.50
C GLY A 81 26.34 7.15 10.60
N ASN A 82 26.63 7.56 11.82
CA ASN A 82 27.62 8.61 12.08
C ASN A 82 29.04 8.10 11.77
N ALA A 83 30.01 8.98 11.61
CA ALA A 83 31.43 8.62 11.39
C ALA A 83 31.68 7.62 10.25
N ALA A 84 30.82 7.65 9.23
CA ALA A 84 30.95 6.89 8.01
C ALA A 84 30.75 7.82 6.81
N ASP A 85 31.35 7.48 5.67
CA ASP A 85 31.04 8.08 4.38
C ASP A 85 30.81 6.99 3.31
N LEU A 86 30.34 7.39 2.13
CA LEU A 86 30.04 6.44 1.04
C LEU A 86 31.23 5.60 0.58
N GLY A 87 32.45 6.12 0.71
CA GLY A 87 33.66 5.39 0.33
C GLY A 87 33.86 4.16 1.21
N GLN A 88 33.71 4.32 2.53
CA GLN A 88 33.81 3.21 3.50
C GLN A 88 32.67 2.20 3.36
N LEU A 89 31.48 2.66 2.97
CA LEU A 89 30.27 1.82 2.90
C LEU A 89 30.08 1.13 1.54
N TYR A 90 30.93 1.42 0.55
CA TYR A 90 30.76 0.92 -0.80
C TYR A 90 30.69 -0.61 -0.86
N ASP A 91 31.61 -1.32 -0.20
CA ASP A 91 31.64 -2.78 -0.20
C ASP A 91 30.38 -3.38 0.45
N LEU A 92 29.91 -2.78 1.55
CA LEU A 92 28.65 -3.15 2.18
C LEU A 92 27.48 -2.95 1.21
N PHE A 93 27.42 -1.83 0.49
CA PHE A 93 26.37 -1.56 -0.48
C PHE A 93 26.37 -2.55 -1.64
N VAL A 94 27.53 -2.95 -2.14
CA VAL A 94 27.65 -4.00 -3.15
C VAL A 94 27.10 -5.33 -2.62
N GLN A 95 27.46 -5.71 -1.39
CA GLN A 95 26.96 -6.93 -0.76
C GLN A 95 25.43 -6.89 -0.56
N LEU A 96 24.89 -5.79 -0.04
CA LEU A 96 23.44 -5.62 0.15
C LEU A 96 22.70 -5.66 -1.19
N LYS A 97 23.18 -4.94 -2.21
CA LYS A 97 22.62 -4.95 -3.57
C LYS A 97 22.49 -6.37 -4.13
N VAL A 98 23.55 -7.18 -4.00
CA VAL A 98 23.59 -8.55 -4.53
C VAL A 98 22.71 -9.49 -3.71
N ASN A 99 22.90 -9.51 -2.39
CA ASN A 99 22.23 -10.47 -1.50
C ASN A 99 20.73 -10.20 -1.34
N LEU A 100 20.31 -8.94 -1.42
CA LEU A 100 18.90 -8.54 -1.34
C LEU A 100 18.23 -8.45 -2.72
N LYS A 101 19.01 -8.45 -3.81
CA LYS A 101 18.53 -8.24 -5.19
C LYS A 101 17.76 -6.93 -5.37
N VAL A 102 18.29 -5.85 -4.82
CA VAL A 102 17.71 -4.49 -4.88
C VAL A 102 18.64 -3.54 -5.62
N ASN A 103 18.09 -2.45 -6.15
CA ASN A 103 18.89 -1.25 -6.41
C ASN A 103 19.18 -0.58 -5.06
N LEU A 104 20.31 0.11 -4.94
CA LEU A 104 20.68 0.78 -3.70
C LEU A 104 21.16 2.20 -4.00
N MET A 105 20.54 3.17 -3.35
CA MET A 105 20.95 4.58 -3.34
C MET A 105 21.48 4.92 -1.96
N GLY A 106 22.80 5.10 -1.84
CA GLY A 106 23.43 5.68 -0.66
C GLY A 106 23.74 7.15 -0.92
N TYR A 107 23.68 7.98 0.11
CA TYR A 107 24.07 9.39 0.00
C TYR A 107 24.79 9.85 1.26
N ASP A 108 25.76 10.77 1.10
CA ASP A 108 26.40 11.45 2.22
C ASP A 108 25.55 12.63 2.69
N TYR A 109 25.63 12.94 3.97
CA TYR A 109 25.05 14.16 4.52
C TYR A 109 25.83 15.41 4.10
N SER A 110 25.21 16.58 4.15
CA SER A 110 25.90 17.85 4.03
C SER A 110 27.10 17.91 4.99
N GLY A 111 28.30 18.16 4.46
CA GLY A 111 29.57 18.16 5.21
C GLY A 111 30.18 16.78 5.50
N TYR A 112 29.66 15.69 4.91
CA TYR A 112 30.26 14.34 4.96
C TYR A 112 30.90 13.99 3.62
N GLY A 113 31.96 13.17 3.68
CA GLY A 113 32.68 12.69 2.50
C GLY A 113 33.05 13.85 1.57
N ALA A 114 32.64 13.72 0.30
CA ALA A 114 32.87 14.76 -0.71
C ALA A 114 31.70 15.76 -0.86
N SER A 115 30.72 15.73 0.04
CA SER A 115 29.58 16.66 0.06
C SER A 115 29.96 18.02 0.64
N THR A 116 29.36 19.08 0.13
CA THR A 116 29.58 20.45 0.63
C THR A 116 28.68 20.78 1.82
N GLY A 117 28.88 21.96 2.42
CA GLY A 117 28.03 22.45 3.50
C GLY A 117 28.51 22.00 4.89
N LYS A 118 27.57 21.94 5.83
CA LYS A 118 27.82 21.52 7.22
C LYS A 118 26.71 20.60 7.70
N PRO A 119 27.01 19.63 8.57
CA PRO A 119 25.98 18.73 9.05
C PRO A 119 25.09 19.44 10.08
N SER A 120 23.78 19.26 9.95
CA SER A 120 22.76 19.63 10.93
C SER A 120 21.52 18.77 10.73
N GLU A 121 20.64 18.66 11.73
CA GLU A 121 19.37 17.92 11.59
C GLU A 121 18.58 18.39 10.36
N GLU A 122 18.41 19.70 10.20
CA GLU A 122 17.65 20.30 9.10
C GLU A 122 18.32 20.10 7.74
N ASN A 123 19.65 20.09 7.69
CA ASN A 123 20.38 19.78 6.47
C ASN A 123 20.21 18.30 6.12
N THR A 124 20.36 17.36 7.05
CA THR A 124 20.13 15.93 6.75
C THR A 124 18.72 15.63 6.23
N TYR A 125 17.72 16.42 6.66
CA TYR A 125 16.37 16.37 6.10
C TYR A 125 16.29 16.92 4.68
N ALA A 126 16.96 18.03 4.40
CA ALA A 126 17.05 18.57 3.04
C ALA A 126 17.80 17.61 2.10
N ASP A 127 18.84 16.94 2.61
CA ASP A 127 19.67 16.00 1.87
C ASP A 127 18.85 14.78 1.42
N ILE A 128 18.17 14.09 2.35
CA ILE A 128 17.36 12.91 2.00
C ILE A 128 16.20 13.26 1.08
N GLU A 129 15.59 14.42 1.24
CA GLU A 129 14.49 14.87 0.38
C GLU A 129 14.98 15.16 -1.04
N ALA A 130 16.16 15.74 -1.20
CA ALA A 130 16.77 15.98 -2.51
C ALA A 130 17.14 14.66 -3.21
N VAL A 131 17.71 13.70 -2.49
CA VAL A 131 18.06 12.38 -3.05
C VAL A 131 16.81 11.57 -3.38
N TYR A 132 15.76 11.64 -2.55
CA TYR A 132 14.45 11.07 -2.89
C TYR A 132 13.87 11.68 -4.16
N GLN A 133 13.93 13.01 -4.30
CA GLN A 133 13.46 13.69 -5.49
C GLN A 133 14.24 13.24 -6.73
N CYS A 134 15.58 13.13 -6.64
CA CYS A 134 16.42 12.58 -7.70
C CYS A 134 15.98 11.16 -8.11
N LEU A 135 15.75 10.26 -7.14
CA LEU A 135 15.21 8.92 -7.42
C LEU A 135 13.87 8.95 -8.15
N GLU A 136 12.98 9.86 -7.77
CA GLU A 136 11.65 10.00 -8.37
C GLU A 136 11.74 10.58 -9.80
N THR A 137 12.55 11.63 -10.01
CA THR A 137 12.57 12.37 -11.27
C THR A 137 13.54 11.81 -12.31
N GLU A 138 14.73 11.40 -11.90
CA GLU A 138 15.78 10.92 -12.83
C GLU A 138 15.70 9.41 -13.06
N TYR A 139 15.33 8.65 -12.02
CA TYR A 139 15.25 7.19 -12.08
C TYR A 139 13.82 6.65 -12.19
N GLY A 140 12.80 7.51 -12.09
CA GLY A 140 11.39 7.12 -12.22
C GLY A 140 10.90 6.18 -11.09
N ILE A 141 11.55 6.21 -9.93
CA ILE A 141 11.23 5.32 -8.82
C ILE A 141 10.04 5.86 -8.04
N SER A 142 8.96 5.09 -8.03
CA SER A 142 7.76 5.43 -7.27
C SER A 142 7.92 5.08 -5.78
N GLN A 143 7.15 5.74 -4.91
CA GLN A 143 7.09 5.39 -3.46
C GLN A 143 6.80 3.91 -3.23
N GLU A 144 5.96 3.31 -4.08
CA GLU A 144 5.56 1.91 -3.95
C GLU A 144 6.72 0.96 -4.26
N ASP A 145 7.80 1.42 -4.88
CA ASP A 145 8.99 0.61 -5.19
C ASP A 145 10.20 1.01 -4.32
N LEU A 146 10.00 1.91 -3.35
CA LEU A 146 11.05 2.47 -2.50
C LEU A 146 10.97 1.97 -1.05
N ILE A 147 12.07 1.42 -0.56
CA ILE A 147 12.29 1.10 0.85
C ILE A 147 13.29 2.12 1.41
N LEU A 148 12.94 2.73 2.55
CA LEU A 148 13.88 3.59 3.27
C LEU A 148 14.64 2.77 4.31
N TYR A 149 15.95 2.97 4.40
CA TYR A 149 16.81 2.30 5.35
C TYR A 149 17.61 3.34 6.13
N GLY A 150 17.53 3.31 7.46
CA GLY A 150 18.29 4.23 8.31
C GLY A 150 19.06 3.50 9.39
N GLN A 151 20.39 3.68 9.41
CA GLN A 151 21.27 3.15 10.45
C GLN A 151 21.59 4.22 11.50
N SER A 152 21.40 3.92 12.79
CA SER A 152 21.78 4.80 13.89
C SER A 152 21.24 6.22 13.70
N VAL A 153 22.09 7.23 13.61
CA VAL A 153 21.72 8.63 13.33
C VAL A 153 20.91 8.79 12.03
N GLY A 154 21.16 7.95 11.02
CA GLY A 154 20.43 7.93 9.74
C GLY A 154 18.96 7.55 9.87
N SER A 155 18.54 6.96 11.01
CA SER A 155 17.12 6.79 11.33
C SER A 155 16.35 8.13 11.41
N GLY A 156 17.05 9.22 11.76
CA GLY A 156 16.51 10.58 11.83
C GLY A 156 15.92 11.08 10.51
N PRO A 157 16.74 11.24 9.45
CA PRO A 157 16.25 11.61 8.12
C PRO A 157 15.35 10.54 7.50
N THR A 158 15.62 9.26 7.72
CA THR A 158 14.76 8.15 7.25
C THR A 158 13.32 8.29 7.77
N LEU A 159 13.13 8.45 9.09
CA LEU A 159 11.79 8.59 9.66
C LEU A 159 11.14 9.94 9.37
N HIS A 160 11.95 10.97 9.15
CA HIS A 160 11.46 12.25 8.66
C HIS A 160 10.80 12.09 7.28
N LEU A 161 11.49 11.48 6.32
CA LEU A 161 10.92 11.24 5.00
C LEU A 161 9.74 10.25 5.08
N ALA A 162 9.89 9.14 5.81
CA ALA A 162 8.87 8.10 5.94
C ALA A 162 7.53 8.62 6.49
N SER A 163 7.58 9.56 7.43
CA SER A 163 6.37 10.14 8.02
C SER A 163 5.52 11.00 7.06
N ARG A 164 6.09 11.36 5.90
CA ARG A 164 5.45 12.22 4.88
C ARG A 164 5.02 11.46 3.63
N LEU A 165 5.60 10.29 3.38
CA LEU A 165 5.33 9.49 2.19
C LEU A 165 4.29 8.39 2.51
N PRO A 166 3.04 8.51 2.03
CA PRO A 166 1.96 7.61 2.45
C PRO A 166 1.99 6.23 1.79
N ARG A 167 2.76 6.04 0.70
CA ARG A 167 2.76 4.81 -0.10
C ARG A 167 4.13 4.12 -0.16
N LEU A 168 5.00 4.40 0.80
CA LEU A 168 6.30 3.72 0.87
C LEU A 168 6.14 2.21 0.94
N ARG A 169 7.06 1.49 0.30
CA ARG A 169 7.07 0.03 0.35
C ARG A 169 7.34 -0.51 1.75
N GLY A 170 8.27 0.12 2.46
CA GLY A 170 8.68 -0.30 3.79
C GLY A 170 9.76 0.61 4.35
N VAL A 171 10.03 0.44 5.64
CA VAL A 171 11.11 1.13 6.35
C VAL A 171 11.93 0.10 7.12
N VAL A 172 13.25 0.21 7.04
CA VAL A 172 14.19 -0.57 7.86
C VAL A 172 14.91 0.40 8.79
N LEU A 173 14.85 0.11 10.08
CA LEU A 173 15.53 0.85 11.13
C LEU A 173 16.59 -0.05 11.75
N HIS A 174 17.85 0.28 11.52
CA HIS A 174 19.01 -0.47 12.00
C HIS A 174 19.68 0.29 13.15
N SER A 175 19.71 -0.30 14.35
CA SER A 175 20.29 0.29 15.56
C SER A 175 19.82 1.73 15.81
N ALA A 176 18.53 1.97 15.55
CA ALA A 176 17.94 3.30 15.42
C ALA A 176 17.75 4.02 16.76
N ILE A 177 17.72 5.35 16.72
CA ILE A 177 17.61 6.20 17.90
C ILE A 177 16.17 6.70 18.09
N LEU A 178 15.71 6.75 19.35
CA LEU A 178 14.44 7.40 19.70
C LEU A 178 14.54 8.93 19.53
N SER A 179 15.67 9.50 19.93
CA SER A 179 16.12 10.88 19.67
C SER A 179 17.56 11.08 20.15
N GLY A 180 18.19 12.20 19.76
CA GLY A 180 19.60 12.47 20.09
C GLY A 180 19.87 12.57 21.58
N LEU A 181 19.04 13.31 22.34
CA LEU A 181 19.24 13.43 23.79
C LEU A 181 19.02 12.12 24.55
N ARG A 182 18.17 11.23 24.03
CA ARG A 182 17.93 9.93 24.67
C ARG A 182 19.16 9.03 24.58
N VAL A 183 19.94 9.17 23.51
CA VAL A 183 21.21 8.46 23.34
C VAL A 183 22.25 9.02 24.30
N VAL A 184 22.44 10.35 24.32
CA VAL A 184 23.53 10.97 25.09
C VAL A 184 23.24 10.97 26.59
N CYS A 185 22.01 11.30 26.99
CA CYS A 185 21.67 11.53 28.40
C CYS A 185 20.88 10.38 29.03
N HIS A 186 20.55 9.31 28.29
CA HIS A 186 19.72 8.18 28.78
C HIS A 186 18.40 8.62 29.42
N VAL A 187 17.83 9.74 28.96
CA VAL A 187 16.60 10.34 29.52
C VAL A 187 15.34 9.77 28.87
N ASN A 188 14.23 9.74 29.62
CA ASN A 188 12.94 9.30 29.10
C ASN A 188 12.04 10.43 28.57
N PHE A 189 12.50 11.69 28.57
CA PHE A 189 11.73 12.86 28.13
C PHE A 189 12.26 13.45 26.82
N THR A 190 11.38 14.07 26.03
CA THR A 190 11.74 14.73 24.76
C THR A 190 11.71 16.23 24.92
N PHE A 191 12.86 16.88 24.82
CA PHE A 191 12.98 18.34 24.93
C PHE A 191 12.68 19.07 23.62
N CYS A 192 12.47 20.39 23.68
CA CYS A 192 12.24 21.21 22.49
C CYS A 192 13.48 21.29 21.58
N PHE A 193 14.68 21.26 22.15
CA PHE A 193 15.98 21.28 21.46
C PHE A 193 16.55 19.89 21.12
N ASP A 194 15.79 18.82 21.36
CA ASP A 194 16.19 17.45 21.03
C ASP A 194 16.18 17.22 19.51
N ILE A 195 17.24 16.64 18.97
CA ILE A 195 17.33 16.32 17.54
C ILE A 195 16.73 14.95 17.26
N TYR A 196 16.23 14.76 16.04
CA TYR A 196 15.73 13.48 15.54
C TYR A 196 14.67 12.85 16.45
N LYS A 197 13.61 13.60 16.78
CA LYS A 197 12.48 13.16 17.63
C LYS A 197 11.66 12.03 17.00
N ASN A 198 12.29 10.88 16.77
CA ASN A 198 11.78 9.72 16.05
C ASN A 198 10.60 9.09 16.77
N VAL A 199 10.55 9.16 18.11
CA VAL A 199 9.38 8.79 18.94
C VAL A 199 8.07 9.41 18.42
N LYS A 200 8.13 10.64 17.89
CA LYS A 200 6.95 11.33 17.33
C LYS A 200 6.72 10.99 15.86
N LYS A 201 7.79 10.78 15.09
CA LYS A 201 7.71 10.53 13.64
C LYS A 201 7.24 9.11 13.31
N ILE A 202 7.71 8.12 14.07
CA ILE A 202 7.40 6.70 13.83
C ILE A 202 5.89 6.43 13.86
N LYS A 203 5.16 7.11 14.74
CA LYS A 203 3.69 7.05 14.86
C LYS A 203 2.95 7.52 13.60
N LYS A 204 3.62 8.23 12.69
CA LYS A 204 3.05 8.74 11.44
C LYS A 204 3.37 7.86 10.23
N VAL A 205 4.34 6.94 10.36
CA VAL A 205 4.73 6.02 9.28
C VAL A 205 3.58 5.07 8.99
N LYS A 206 3.21 4.95 7.70
CA LYS A 206 2.06 4.16 7.24
C LYS A 206 2.44 2.84 6.59
N SER A 207 3.73 2.58 6.44
CA SER A 207 4.26 1.38 5.79
C SER A 207 4.84 0.40 6.83
N PRO A 208 5.06 -0.87 6.45
CA PRO A 208 5.71 -1.85 7.31
C PRO A 208 7.09 -1.38 7.79
N VAL A 209 7.34 -1.51 9.09
CA VAL A 209 8.61 -1.11 9.71
C VAL A 209 9.33 -2.32 10.29
N LEU A 210 10.46 -2.68 9.70
CA LEU A 210 11.41 -3.63 10.28
C LEU A 210 12.39 -2.90 11.19
N VAL A 211 12.55 -3.39 12.42
CA VAL A 211 13.60 -2.93 13.34
C VAL A 211 14.64 -4.05 13.50
N ILE A 212 15.90 -3.71 13.35
CA ILE A 212 17.06 -4.58 13.58
C ILE A 212 17.93 -3.91 14.65
N HIS A 213 18.24 -4.63 15.74
CA HIS A 213 19.03 -4.06 16.84
C HIS A 213 19.79 -5.16 17.59
N GLY A 214 21.03 -4.87 17.98
CA GLY A 214 21.84 -5.70 18.86
C GLY A 214 21.36 -5.64 20.31
N THR A 215 21.42 -6.75 21.05
CA THR A 215 21.08 -6.75 22.48
C THR A 215 22.16 -6.13 23.36
N ASP A 216 23.39 -6.11 22.86
CA ASP A 216 24.60 -5.68 23.58
C ASP A 216 25.14 -4.37 22.97
N ASP A 217 24.24 -3.59 22.37
CA ASP A 217 24.54 -2.27 21.80
C ASP A 217 24.83 -1.26 22.91
N ASP A 218 26.11 -0.90 23.03
CA ASP A 218 26.69 0.00 24.03
C ASP A 218 26.64 1.48 23.61
N VAL A 219 26.32 1.77 22.35
CA VAL A 219 26.20 3.13 21.82
C VAL A 219 24.75 3.60 21.84
N VAL A 220 23.83 2.75 21.35
CA VAL A 220 22.40 3.00 21.33
C VAL A 220 21.72 1.81 21.97
N ASN A 221 21.37 1.93 23.24
CA ASN A 221 20.76 0.85 23.99
C ASN A 221 19.57 0.22 23.23
N TRP A 222 19.51 -1.12 23.21
CA TRP A 222 18.46 -1.93 22.57
C TRP A 222 17.02 -1.44 22.82
N SER A 223 16.76 -0.86 24.00
CA SER A 223 15.45 -0.28 24.34
C SER A 223 14.96 0.75 23.32
N HIS A 224 15.85 1.46 22.63
CA HIS A 224 15.49 2.42 21.59
C HIS A 224 14.79 1.73 20.41
N GLY A 225 15.39 0.67 19.88
CA GLY A 225 14.81 -0.12 18.80
C GLY A 225 13.51 -0.79 19.24
N ASN A 226 13.49 -1.40 20.42
CA ASN A 226 12.30 -2.05 20.97
C ASN A 226 11.12 -1.07 21.12
N GLU A 227 11.38 0.14 21.59
CA GLU A 227 10.33 1.15 21.74
C GLU A 227 9.87 1.69 20.38
N LEU A 228 10.78 1.95 19.43
CA LEU A 228 10.39 2.33 18.07
C LEU A 228 9.51 1.27 17.41
N TRP A 229 9.83 0.00 17.60
CA TRP A 229 9.04 -1.12 17.11
C TRP A 229 7.62 -1.13 17.70
N LYS A 230 7.49 -0.98 19.02
CA LYS A 230 6.18 -0.89 19.71
C LYS A 230 5.34 0.31 19.26
N LEU A 231 5.99 1.43 18.92
CA LEU A 231 5.33 2.66 18.50
C LEU A 231 4.99 2.69 17.00
N ALA A 232 5.51 1.75 16.20
CA ALA A 232 5.19 1.65 14.79
C ALA A 232 3.73 1.24 14.58
N ARG A 233 3.10 1.80 13.54
CA ARG A 233 1.70 1.47 13.20
C ARG A 233 1.57 0.11 12.54
N GLU A 234 2.54 -0.23 11.71
CA GLU A 234 2.64 -1.53 11.03
C GLU A 234 4.01 -2.15 11.36
N PRO A 235 4.22 -2.62 12.61
CA PRO A 235 5.46 -3.27 12.97
C PRO A 235 5.60 -4.59 12.20
N TYR A 236 6.74 -4.77 11.55
CA TYR A 236 7.17 -6.07 11.03
C TYR A 236 7.89 -6.85 12.13
N ASP A 237 7.99 -8.18 12.02
CA ASP A 237 8.73 -9.02 12.97
C ASP A 237 10.16 -8.46 13.15
N PRO A 238 10.55 -8.02 14.36
CA PRO A 238 11.84 -7.39 14.57
C PRO A 238 12.96 -8.44 14.58
N LEU A 239 14.19 -8.01 14.31
CA LEU A 239 15.39 -8.82 14.50
C LEU A 239 16.21 -8.29 15.68
N TRP A 240 16.21 -9.04 16.78
CA TRP A 240 17.08 -8.79 17.92
C TRP A 240 18.29 -9.72 17.85
N ILE A 241 19.47 -9.18 17.58
CA ILE A 241 20.69 -9.96 17.44
C ILE A 241 21.33 -10.10 18.83
N LYS A 242 21.24 -11.30 19.40
CA LYS A 242 21.82 -11.62 20.71
C LYS A 242 23.35 -11.49 20.66
N GLY A 243 23.95 -10.74 21.57
CA GLY A 243 25.39 -10.45 21.58
C GLY A 243 25.84 -9.44 20.52
N GLY A 244 24.94 -8.95 19.67
CA GLY A 244 25.23 -7.93 18.68
C GLY A 244 25.44 -6.56 19.34
N GLY A 245 26.48 -5.85 18.92
CA GLY A 245 26.77 -4.46 19.31
C GLY A 245 26.33 -3.46 18.24
N HIS A 246 26.75 -2.20 18.34
CA HIS A 246 26.25 -1.14 17.46
C HIS A 246 26.68 -1.27 15.98
N CYS A 247 27.92 -1.69 15.74
CA CYS A 247 28.60 -1.61 14.43
C CYS A 247 28.99 -2.98 13.85
N ASN A 248 28.46 -4.09 14.39
CA ASN A 248 28.86 -5.44 13.97
C ASN A 248 27.69 -6.33 13.53
N LEU A 249 26.47 -5.78 13.45
CA LEU A 249 25.26 -6.56 13.21
C LEU A 249 25.28 -7.25 11.83
N GLU A 250 25.87 -6.59 10.83
CA GLU A 250 26.01 -7.10 9.47
C GLU A 250 26.88 -8.36 9.39
N LEU A 251 27.73 -8.61 10.40
CA LEU A 251 28.58 -9.82 10.47
C LEU A 251 27.78 -11.06 10.90
N TYR A 252 26.60 -10.89 11.49
CA TYR A 252 25.77 -11.99 11.94
C TYR A 252 24.96 -12.55 10.76
N PRO A 253 24.94 -13.88 10.54
CA PRO A 253 24.22 -14.48 9.41
C PRO A 253 22.70 -14.24 9.47
N ASP A 254 22.16 -14.02 10.67
CA ASP A 254 20.76 -13.73 10.89
C ASP A 254 20.35 -12.37 10.28
N PHE A 255 21.28 -11.41 10.23
CA PHE A 255 21.05 -10.07 9.68
C PHE A 255 20.61 -10.15 8.23
N ILE A 256 21.44 -10.73 7.37
CA ILE A 256 21.14 -10.79 5.94
C ILE A 256 19.92 -11.69 5.67
N ARG A 257 19.79 -12.80 6.41
CA ARG A 257 18.67 -13.74 6.25
C ARG A 257 17.32 -13.06 6.53
N HIS A 258 17.23 -12.31 7.63
CA HIS A 258 15.99 -11.64 8.01
C HIS A 258 15.68 -10.45 7.11
N LEU A 259 16.71 -9.68 6.72
CA LEU A 259 16.56 -8.57 5.79
C LEU A 259 16.10 -9.07 4.41
N SER A 260 16.68 -10.14 3.87
CA SER A 260 16.23 -10.79 2.63
C SER A 260 14.78 -11.29 2.74
N LYS A 261 14.37 -11.84 3.89
CA LYS A 261 12.97 -12.25 4.12
C LYS A 261 12.03 -11.04 4.02
N PHE A 262 12.35 -9.95 4.71
CA PHE A 262 11.56 -8.71 4.67
C PHE A 262 11.42 -8.18 3.25
N ILE A 263 12.54 -8.01 2.52
CA ILE A 263 12.54 -7.51 1.14
C ILE A 263 11.65 -8.38 0.23
N ARG A 264 11.79 -9.71 0.28
CA ARG A 264 10.96 -10.63 -0.52
C ARG A 264 9.48 -10.53 -0.20
N GLU A 265 9.12 -10.38 1.07
CA GLU A 265 7.72 -10.20 1.46
C GLU A 265 7.15 -8.87 0.94
N MET A 266 7.96 -7.80 1.00
CA MET A 266 7.62 -6.50 0.43
C MET A 266 7.37 -6.56 -1.09
N GLU A 267 8.20 -7.29 -1.84
CA GLU A 267 7.98 -7.54 -3.29
C GLU A 267 6.70 -8.33 -3.58
N ASN A 268 6.39 -9.31 -2.73
CA ASN A 268 5.21 -10.14 -2.86
C ASN A 268 3.92 -9.36 -2.62
N ILE A 269 3.93 -8.37 -1.72
CA ILE A 269 2.80 -7.45 -1.51
C ILE A 269 2.47 -6.71 -2.81
N THR A 270 3.48 -6.26 -3.58
CA THR A 270 3.27 -5.62 -4.89
C THR A 270 2.61 -6.57 -5.85
N THR A 271 3.14 -7.79 -5.93
CA THR A 271 2.68 -8.80 -6.88
C THR A 271 1.23 -9.19 -6.58
N LYS A 272 0.90 -9.43 -5.30
CA LYS A 272 -0.49 -9.67 -4.88
C LYS A 272 -1.41 -8.50 -5.22
N THR A 273 -0.96 -7.26 -4.98
CA THR A 273 -1.75 -6.05 -5.28
C THR A 273 -1.98 -5.88 -6.78
N ARG A 274 -0.93 -6.07 -7.60
CA ARG A 274 -1.01 -6.04 -9.08
C ARG A 274 -1.93 -7.15 -9.59
N LEU A 275 -1.77 -8.39 -9.12
CA LEU A 275 -2.63 -9.50 -9.50
C LEU A 275 -4.09 -9.28 -9.09
N LYS A 276 -4.35 -8.67 -7.91
CA LYS A 276 -5.70 -8.32 -7.47
C LYS A 276 -6.33 -7.29 -8.41
N LYS A 277 -5.60 -6.23 -8.80
CA LYS A 277 -6.06 -5.24 -9.77
C LYS A 277 -6.36 -5.87 -11.14
N ILE A 278 -5.48 -6.74 -11.64
CA ILE A 278 -5.69 -7.48 -12.91
C ILE A 278 -6.92 -8.38 -12.84
N ARG A 279 -7.10 -9.13 -11.73
CA ARG A 279 -8.31 -9.96 -11.53
C ARG A 279 -9.58 -9.12 -11.49
N GLN A 280 -9.54 -7.95 -10.85
CA GLN A 280 -10.67 -7.02 -10.81
C GLN A 280 -10.98 -6.40 -12.17
N SER A 281 -9.97 -6.13 -13.01
CA SER A 281 -10.18 -5.62 -14.38
C SER A 281 -10.65 -6.69 -15.36
N LEU A 282 -10.35 -7.97 -15.10
CA LEU A 282 -10.79 -9.10 -15.92
C LEU A 282 -12.19 -9.63 -15.54
N GLN A 283 -12.71 -9.28 -14.35
CA GLN A 283 -14.07 -9.65 -13.97
C GLN A 283 -15.09 -8.78 -14.73
N PRO A 284 -16.07 -9.39 -15.43
CA PRO A 284 -17.16 -8.61 -16.03
C PRO A 284 -17.88 -7.83 -14.94
N ALA A 285 -18.21 -6.55 -15.21
CA ALA A 285 -19.00 -5.75 -14.29
C ALA A 285 -20.24 -6.53 -13.84
N PRO A 286 -20.56 -6.58 -12.53
CA PRO A 286 -21.75 -7.28 -12.08
C PRO A 286 -22.96 -6.68 -12.79
N LYS A 287 -23.71 -7.51 -13.51
CA LYS A 287 -24.96 -7.10 -14.14
C LYS A 287 -25.84 -6.51 -13.03
N LYS A 288 -26.17 -5.22 -13.13
CA LYS A 288 -27.11 -4.56 -12.23
C LYS A 288 -28.44 -5.32 -12.30
N VAL A 289 -28.73 -6.14 -11.29
CA VAL A 289 -30.07 -6.67 -11.09
C VAL A 289 -30.90 -5.51 -10.57
N HIS A 290 -31.76 -4.94 -11.41
CA HIS A 290 -32.75 -3.97 -10.99
C HIS A 290 -33.75 -4.65 -10.04
N HIS A 291 -33.53 -4.53 -8.73
CA HIS A 291 -34.60 -4.76 -7.77
C HIS A 291 -35.53 -3.55 -7.80
N ARG A 292 -36.69 -3.73 -8.46
CA ARG A 292 -37.80 -2.78 -8.37
C ARG A 292 -38.42 -2.96 -6.99
N ALA A 293 -38.14 -2.04 -6.08
CA ALA A 293 -38.83 -1.95 -4.80
C ALA A 293 -40.25 -1.42 -5.05
N SER A 294 -41.25 -2.25 -4.76
CA SER A 294 -42.62 -1.80 -4.54
C SER A 294 -42.84 -1.73 -3.05
N THR A 295 -43.08 -0.52 -2.55
CA THR A 295 -43.58 -0.23 -1.22
C THR A 295 -45.01 -0.76 -1.09
N GLY A 296 -45.26 -1.53 -0.03
CA GLY A 296 -46.56 -2.05 0.33
C GLY A 296 -46.47 -2.72 1.70
N THR A 297 -46.89 -1.99 2.72
CA THR A 297 -46.96 -2.35 4.14
C THR A 297 -47.57 -3.74 4.34
N THR A 298 -46.94 -4.62 5.12
CA THR A 298 -47.59 -5.87 5.57
C THR A 298 -47.25 -6.12 7.03
N THR A 299 -48.25 -5.90 7.87
CA THR A 299 -48.36 -6.40 9.23
C THR A 299 -48.34 -7.93 9.24
N THR A 300 -47.50 -8.50 10.08
CA THR A 300 -47.34 -9.93 10.28
C THR A 300 -48.54 -10.49 11.06
N PHE A 301 -49.28 -11.44 10.49
CA PHE A 301 -50.06 -12.40 11.25
C PHE A 301 -49.60 -13.80 10.87
N THR A 302 -48.99 -14.50 11.82
CA THR A 302 -48.82 -15.95 11.71
C THR A 302 -50.07 -16.62 12.25
N THR A 303 -50.65 -17.54 11.49
CA THR A 303 -50.94 -18.89 12.02
C THR A 303 -51.13 -19.85 10.85
N ASN A 304 -50.05 -20.58 10.57
CA ASN A 304 -50.16 -21.97 10.18
C ASN A 304 -50.96 -22.70 11.29
N CYS A 305 -52.25 -22.89 11.06
CA CYS A 305 -52.87 -24.20 11.24
C CYS A 305 -52.62 -24.98 9.94
N CYS A 306 -51.61 -25.84 9.95
CA CYS A 306 -51.21 -26.65 8.79
C CYS A 306 -52.28 -27.70 8.46
N CYS A 307 -52.98 -27.60 7.32
CA CYS A 307 -53.97 -28.62 6.93
C CYS A 307 -53.89 -29.03 5.46
N ARG A 308 -53.33 -30.22 5.24
CA ARG A 308 -53.49 -31.10 4.08
C ARG A 308 -54.98 -31.29 3.76
N ILE A 309 -55.44 -30.96 2.55
CA ILE A 309 -56.79 -31.28 2.10
C ILE A 309 -56.85 -32.77 1.75
N ARG A 310 -57.35 -33.59 2.69
CA ARG A 310 -57.79 -34.97 2.43
C ARG A 310 -59.14 -34.93 1.70
N VAL A 311 -59.21 -35.55 0.53
CA VAL A 311 -60.47 -35.93 -0.12
C VAL A 311 -61.17 -36.95 0.79
N ARG A 312 -62.31 -36.55 1.38
CA ARG A 312 -63.19 -37.46 2.10
C ARG A 312 -64.05 -38.23 1.08
N LYS A 313 -63.86 -39.55 1.08
CA LYS A 313 -64.84 -40.55 0.59
C LYS A 313 -66.21 -40.29 1.24
N PRO A 314 -67.33 -40.61 0.59
CA PRO A 314 -68.64 -40.55 1.23
C PRO A 314 -68.62 -41.54 2.41
N SER A 315 -68.61 -41.01 3.63
CA SER A 315 -68.97 -41.80 4.80
C SER A 315 -70.48 -41.71 4.93
N CYS A 316 -71.16 -42.72 4.36
CA CYS A 316 -72.46 -43.14 4.88
C CYS A 316 -72.34 -43.22 6.41
N ARG A 317 -73.27 -42.60 7.14
CA ARG A 317 -73.35 -42.80 8.59
C ARG A 317 -73.84 -44.24 8.83
N CYS A 318 -72.91 -45.16 8.96
CA CYS A 318 -73.17 -46.38 9.73
C CYS A 318 -72.43 -46.18 11.07
N PRO A 319 -73.13 -46.19 12.22
CA PRO A 319 -72.48 -45.99 13.50
C PRO A 319 -71.58 -47.18 13.84
N GLY A 320 -70.27 -46.95 13.95
CA GLY A 320 -69.30 -47.91 14.51
C GLY A 320 -68.02 -48.08 13.69
N CYS A 321 -66.88 -47.64 14.23
CA CYS A 321 -65.50 -48.06 13.90
C CYS A 321 -64.59 -47.13 13.07
N ASN A 322 -63.30 -47.19 13.44
CA ASN A 322 -62.21 -46.23 13.23
C ASN A 322 -60.99 -46.92 12.55
N LEU A 323 -60.15 -46.10 11.88
CA LEU A 323 -58.76 -46.30 11.36
C LEU A 323 -58.52 -46.49 9.85
N SER A 324 -57.40 -45.91 9.37
CA SER A 324 -57.11 -45.47 7.98
C SER A 324 -55.84 -46.09 7.37
N CYS A 325 -55.88 -46.50 6.09
CA CYS A 325 -54.72 -46.93 5.28
C CYS A 325 -54.34 -45.88 4.21
N GLY A 326 -53.05 -45.73 3.89
CA GLY A 326 -52.50 -44.74 2.96
C GLY A 326 -51.90 -45.34 1.68
N CYS A 327 -52.47 -45.00 0.53
CA CYS A 327 -51.91 -45.21 -0.81
C CYS A 327 -52.16 -43.96 -1.64
N CYS A 328 -51.09 -43.26 -2.06
CA CYS A 328 -50.96 -42.49 -3.31
C CYS A 328 -49.78 -41.49 -3.19
N SER A 329 -48.62 -41.93 -3.68
CA SER A 329 -47.43 -41.13 -3.97
C SER A 329 -47.15 -41.21 -5.48
N GLY A 330 -46.87 -40.06 -6.12
CA GLY A 330 -46.19 -39.97 -7.43
C GLY A 330 -47.04 -39.46 -8.60
N LEU A 331 -46.69 -38.28 -9.15
CA LEU A 331 -46.12 -38.09 -10.50
C LEU A 331 -46.04 -36.60 -10.89
N MET A 332 -44.92 -36.26 -11.53
CA MET A 332 -44.59 -34.98 -12.17
C MET A 332 -44.95 -35.01 -13.66
N SER A 333 -45.19 -33.83 -14.23
CA SER A 333 -45.34 -33.48 -15.66
C SER A 333 -46.71 -33.69 -16.32
N CYS A 334 -47.28 -32.60 -16.86
CA CYS A 334 -48.06 -32.59 -18.11
C CYS A 334 -48.25 -31.13 -18.57
N PHE A 335 -47.43 -30.70 -19.53
CA PHE A 335 -47.71 -29.55 -20.39
C PHE A 335 -48.76 -29.95 -21.45
N SER A 336 -49.48 -28.94 -21.92
CA SER A 336 -50.29 -28.92 -23.15
C SER A 336 -51.81 -29.07 -22.99
N SER A 337 -52.45 -28.05 -23.52
CA SER A 337 -53.86 -27.90 -23.87
C SER A 337 -54.43 -29.09 -24.64
N ARG A 338 -55.47 -29.73 -24.07
CA ARG A 338 -56.66 -30.26 -24.77
C ARG A 338 -57.70 -30.73 -23.75
N LEU A 339 -58.95 -30.40 -24.03
CA LEU A 339 -60.14 -30.82 -23.29
C LEU A 339 -60.26 -32.34 -23.25
N PHE A 340 -60.51 -32.90 -22.06
CA PHE A 340 -61.16 -34.21 -21.90
C PHE A 340 -62.31 -34.10 -20.91
N LYS A 341 -63.49 -34.54 -21.36
CA LYS A 341 -64.75 -34.55 -20.61
C LYS A 341 -64.71 -35.66 -19.55
N CYS A 342 -65.14 -35.33 -18.33
CA CYS A 342 -65.53 -36.29 -17.29
C CYS A 342 -66.88 -36.91 -17.66
N SER A 343 -67.02 -38.23 -17.55
CA SER A 343 -68.17 -39.01 -18.04
C SER A 343 -69.35 -39.12 -17.06
N THR A 344 -69.43 -38.33 -15.99
CA THR A 344 -70.45 -38.54 -14.92
C THR A 344 -71.15 -37.31 -14.37
N CYS A 345 -71.22 -36.17 -15.08
CA CYS A 345 -72.10 -35.06 -14.68
C CYS A 345 -73.06 -34.63 -15.80
N PHE A 346 -74.29 -35.13 -15.73
CA PHE A 346 -75.47 -34.51 -16.31
C PHE A 346 -75.83 -33.26 -15.49
N SER A 347 -75.56 -32.07 -16.02
CA SER A 347 -76.36 -30.83 -15.87
C SER A 347 -75.50 -29.59 -16.14
N SER A 348 -76.03 -28.73 -16.99
CA SER A 348 -75.48 -27.45 -17.42
C SER A 348 -75.71 -26.35 -16.37
N CYS A 349 -74.68 -25.58 -16.03
CA CYS A 349 -74.85 -24.29 -15.34
C CYS A 349 -74.29 -23.15 -16.21
N SER A 350 -75.20 -22.24 -16.57
CA SER A 350 -75.01 -21.06 -17.39
C SER A 350 -74.56 -19.87 -16.53
N CYS A 351 -73.54 -19.14 -16.96
CA CYS A 351 -73.17 -17.85 -16.36
C CYS A 351 -73.96 -16.72 -17.04
N ARG A 352 -74.98 -16.19 -16.36
CA ARG A 352 -75.71 -14.97 -16.77
C ARG A 352 -75.07 -13.72 -16.17
N GLY A 353 -74.59 -12.83 -17.04
CA GLY A 353 -75.03 -11.43 -17.18
C GLY A 353 -74.65 -10.33 -16.16
N CYS A 354 -74.31 -9.17 -16.75
CA CYS A 354 -74.57 -7.77 -16.31
C CYS A 354 -73.51 -7.03 -15.47
N PHE A 355 -73.09 -5.76 -15.70
CA PHE A 355 -73.52 -4.64 -16.57
C PHE A 355 -72.37 -3.60 -16.77
N LYS A 356 -72.47 -2.76 -17.83
CA LYS A 356 -71.62 -1.59 -18.23
C LYS A 356 -71.70 -0.42 -17.23
N CYS A 357 -70.78 0.58 -17.20
CA CYS A 357 -70.88 1.89 -17.90
C CYS A 357 -69.63 2.83 -17.62
N PRO A 358 -69.51 4.07 -18.18
CA PRO A 358 -68.44 4.43 -19.13
C PRO A 358 -67.81 5.84 -18.95
N THR A 359 -66.49 6.02 -18.88
CA THR A 359 -65.87 7.35 -19.11
C THR A 359 -64.34 7.30 -19.30
N CYS A 360 -63.86 8.05 -20.30
CA CYS A 360 -62.50 8.61 -20.46
C CYS A 360 -61.35 7.65 -20.88
N PHE A 361 -60.95 7.63 -22.16
CA PHE A 361 -60.03 8.53 -22.91
C PHE A 361 -58.53 8.22 -22.71
N SER A 362 -57.83 7.91 -23.83
CA SER A 362 -56.36 7.98 -24.05
C SER A 362 -55.50 6.90 -23.36
N PHE A 363 -54.54 6.19 -23.97
CA PHE A 363 -53.98 6.14 -25.33
C PHE A 363 -53.28 4.76 -25.53
N SER A 364 -53.35 4.23 -26.76
CA SER A 364 -52.39 3.37 -27.47
C SER A 364 -51.79 2.10 -26.84
N CYS A 365 -52.29 0.99 -27.37
CA CYS A 365 -51.63 -0.29 -27.57
C CYS A 365 -50.40 -0.18 -28.50
N SER A 366 -49.43 -1.08 -28.30
CA SER A 366 -48.61 -1.82 -29.31
C SER A 366 -47.15 -1.92 -28.86
N CYS A 367 -46.63 -3.10 -28.53
CA CYS A 367 -46.21 -4.13 -29.50
C CYS A 367 -45.36 -3.56 -30.65
N CYS A 368 -44.04 -3.47 -30.43
CA CYS A 368 -43.06 -3.78 -31.49
C CYS A 368 -41.70 -4.08 -30.85
N ARG A 369 -41.51 -5.34 -30.47
CA ARG A 369 -40.19 -5.96 -30.42
C ARG A 369 -39.76 -6.22 -31.87
N SER A 370 -38.47 -6.02 -32.14
CA SER A 370 -37.72 -6.48 -33.32
C SER A 370 -37.52 -5.43 -34.43
N CYS A 371 -36.43 -4.66 -34.34
CA CYS A 371 -35.75 -4.13 -35.52
C CYS A 371 -34.23 -4.07 -35.26
N LEU A 372 -33.56 -5.18 -35.56
CA LEU A 372 -32.12 -5.30 -35.73
C LEU A 372 -31.81 -4.96 -37.20
N LYS A 373 -31.25 -3.77 -37.45
CA LYS A 373 -30.43 -3.34 -38.61
C LYS A 373 -30.66 -1.84 -38.88
N CYS A 374 -29.66 -1.01 -38.58
CA CYS A 374 -29.47 0.25 -39.32
C CYS A 374 -27.97 0.62 -39.27
N PRO A 375 -27.25 0.59 -40.40
CA PRO A 375 -25.89 1.09 -40.52
C PRO A 375 -25.86 2.57 -40.95
N THR A 376 -24.81 3.30 -40.53
CA THR A 376 -24.34 4.62 -41.03
C THR A 376 -25.19 5.90 -40.85
N PHE A 377 -24.60 6.82 -40.07
CA PHE A 377 -24.47 8.30 -40.19
C PHE A 377 -25.46 9.19 -41.00
N LYS A 378 -25.90 10.25 -40.30
CA LYS A 378 -25.96 11.72 -40.64
C LYS A 378 -27.27 12.38 -41.12
N CYS A 379 -27.42 13.61 -40.60
CA CYS A 379 -28.27 14.76 -40.96
C CYS A 379 -29.79 14.68 -40.68
N CYS A 380 -30.51 15.78 -40.48
CA CYS A 380 -30.25 17.19 -40.16
C CYS A 380 -31.62 17.80 -39.82
N CYS A 381 -31.69 18.84 -38.97
CA CYS A 381 -32.47 20.08 -39.18
C CYS A 381 -32.84 20.79 -37.87
N CYS A 382 -32.38 22.05 -37.79
CA CYS A 382 -32.94 23.22 -37.11
C CYS A 382 -33.19 23.15 -35.58
N GLY A 383 -32.71 24.05 -34.73
CA GLY A 383 -32.21 25.41 -34.93
C GLY A 383 -32.70 26.26 -33.75
N SER A 384 -31.89 27.25 -33.39
CA SER A 384 -32.22 28.42 -32.54
C SER A 384 -31.77 28.39 -31.07
N CYS A 385 -30.80 29.27 -30.82
CA CYS A 385 -30.30 29.88 -29.60
C CYS A 385 -31.39 30.36 -28.63
N ARG A 386 -31.07 30.41 -27.32
CA ARG A 386 -30.67 31.65 -26.61
C ARG A 386 -30.40 31.39 -25.12
N ASP A 387 -29.35 32.04 -24.64
CA ASP A 387 -29.03 32.32 -23.25
C ASP A 387 -30.05 33.25 -22.58
N GLU A 388 -30.07 33.19 -21.23
CA GLU A 388 -30.56 34.10 -20.17
C GLU A 388 -31.22 33.23 -19.07
N GLN A 389 -30.80 33.18 -17.79
CA GLN A 389 -29.93 34.00 -16.93
C GLN A 389 -29.12 33.11 -15.99
#